data_AF-A0A957QAQ6-F1
#
_entry.id   AF-A0A957QAQ6-F1
#
_cell.length_a   1.000
_cell.length_b   1.000
_cell.length_c   1.000
_cell.angle_alpha   90.00
_cell.angle_beta   90.00
_cell.angle_gamma   90.00
#
_symmetry.space_group_name_H-M   'P 1'
#
loop_
_entity.id
_entity.type
_entity.pdbx_description
1 polymer ?
#
loop_
_entity_poly.entity_id
_entity_poly.type
_entity_poly.pdbx_seq_one_letter_code
_entity_poly.pdbx_strand_id
1 'polypeptide(L)'
;MQSSALGTDWHQQVSTAFLPSHPPDFTHLTLARLFIMQGAWDETLDLLTWLFSRAQAAGRVRSLVENLLLQALTLHQKDQPQRALSVLEEVGAMG
;
A
#
# COMPACT_ATOMS: atom_id res chain seq x y z
N MET A 1 -23.06 -23.20 36.76
CA MET A 1 -23.67 -23.09 35.41
C MET A 1 -24.17 -21.67 35.23
N GLN A 2 -23.54 -20.90 34.34
CA GLN A 2 -24.20 -20.14 33.27
C GLN A 2 -23.12 -19.46 32.43
N SER A 3 -23.26 -19.66 31.12
CA SER A 3 -22.34 -19.36 30.04
C SER A 3 -22.95 -18.27 29.15
N SER A 4 -22.09 -17.59 28.39
CA SER A 4 -22.40 -16.78 27.19
C SER A 4 -23.15 -15.46 27.34
N ALA A 5 -22.39 -14.37 27.25
CA ALA A 5 -22.80 -13.14 26.57
C ALA A 5 -21.64 -12.64 25.68
N LEU A 6 -21.16 -13.49 24.77
CA LEU A 6 -20.36 -13.08 23.61
C LEU A 6 -21.29 -13.19 22.40
N GLY A 7 -21.91 -12.07 22.04
CA GLY A 7 -22.88 -12.03 20.96
C GLY A 7 -23.04 -10.64 20.42
N THR A 8 -22.15 -10.31 19.48
CA THR A 8 -22.43 -9.45 18.31
C THR A 8 -22.85 -7.99 18.55
N ASP A 9 -21.87 -7.09 18.42
CA ASP A 9 -22.10 -5.86 17.63
C ASP A 9 -20.81 -5.39 16.92
N TRP A 10 -20.21 -6.28 16.12
CA TRP A 10 -19.03 -5.96 15.31
C TRP A 10 -19.38 -5.17 14.03
N HIS A 11 -20.67 -4.99 13.73
CA HIS A 11 -21.12 -4.37 12.49
C HIS A 11 -21.33 -2.86 12.60
N GLN A 12 -21.55 -2.30 13.80
CA GLN A 12 -21.75 -0.85 13.96
C GLN A 12 -20.47 -0.01 14.06
N GLN A 13 -19.34 -0.57 14.52
CA GLN A 13 -18.13 0.22 14.73
C GLN A 13 -17.28 0.46 13.47
N VAL A 14 -17.54 -0.24 12.37
CA VAL A 14 -16.72 -0.13 11.15
C VAL A 14 -17.18 1.03 10.25
N SER A 15 -18.39 1.57 10.43
CA SER A 15 -19.08 2.28 9.36
C SER A 15 -18.75 3.78 9.19
N THR A 16 -18.03 4.43 10.11
CA THR A 16 -17.68 5.86 9.94
C THR A 16 -16.29 6.27 10.41
N ALA A 17 -15.61 5.46 11.24
CA ALA A 17 -14.26 5.76 11.71
C ALA A 17 -13.13 5.34 10.74
N PHE A 18 -13.41 4.42 9.81
CA PHE A 18 -12.38 3.79 8.96
C PHE A 18 -12.35 4.30 7.51
N LEU A 19 -13.21 5.25 7.14
CA LEU A 19 -13.13 5.89 5.83
C LEU A 19 -12.70 7.35 6.02
N PRO A 20 -11.44 7.62 6.42
CA PRO A 20 -10.88 8.95 6.17
C PRO A 20 -11.13 9.25 4.71
N SER A 21 -11.48 10.48 4.34
CA SER A 21 -11.58 10.91 2.94
C SER A 21 -10.37 10.38 2.16
N HIS A 22 -10.57 9.26 1.46
CA HIS A 22 -9.46 8.47 0.94
C HIS A 22 -8.83 9.32 -0.15
N PRO A 23 -7.54 9.66 -0.07
CA PRO A 23 -6.87 10.28 -1.19
C PRO A 23 -7.12 9.41 -2.43
N PRO A 24 -7.29 9.99 -3.62
CA PRO A 24 -7.57 9.23 -4.85
C PRO A 24 -6.56 8.10 -5.12
N ASP A 25 -5.40 8.13 -4.48
CA ASP A 25 -4.35 7.13 -4.55
C ASP A 25 -4.70 5.84 -3.79
N PHE A 26 -5.60 5.84 -2.79
CA PHE A 26 -5.93 4.64 -2.01
C PHE A 26 -6.51 3.51 -2.88
N THR A 27 -7.41 3.86 -3.80
CA THR A 27 -8.00 2.89 -4.74
C THR A 27 -6.90 2.28 -5.63
N HIS A 28 -5.93 3.08 -6.04
CA HIS A 28 -4.83 2.62 -6.90
C HIS A 28 -3.78 1.81 -6.12
N LEU A 29 -3.52 2.13 -4.85
CA LEU A 29 -2.66 1.31 -3.98
C LEU A 29 -3.30 -0.05 -3.67
N THR A 30 -4.63 -0.09 -3.53
CA THR A 30 -5.37 -1.35 -3.40
C THR A 30 -5.23 -2.19 -4.67
N LEU A 31 -5.35 -1.57 -5.84
CA LEU A 31 -5.14 -2.24 -7.12
C LEU A 31 -3.70 -2.77 -7.27
N ALA A 32 -2.69 -1.97 -6.89
CA ALA A 32 -1.29 -2.39 -6.92
C ALA A 32 -1.06 -3.64 -6.05
N ARG A 33 -1.63 -3.69 -4.84
CA ARG A 33 -1.55 -4.88 -3.97
C ARG A 33 -2.21 -6.11 -4.59
N LEU A 34 -3.33 -5.94 -5.31
CA LEU A 34 -3.98 -7.03 -6.03
C LEU A 34 -3.12 -7.54 -7.19
N PHE A 35 -2.48 -6.65 -7.95
CA PHE A 35 -1.56 -7.04 -9.02
C PHE A 35 -0.32 -7.79 -8.50
N ILE A 36 0.22 -7.38 -7.34
CA ILE A 36 1.26 -8.15 -6.64
C ILE A 36 0.77 -9.56 -6.33
N MET A 37 -0.43 -9.71 -5.75
CA MET A 37 -0.97 -11.05 -5.44
C MET A 37 -1.18 -11.93 -6.68
N GLN A 38 -1.43 -11.33 -7.84
CA GLN A 38 -1.63 -12.03 -9.11
C GLN A 38 -0.34 -12.32 -9.88
N GLY A 39 0.79 -11.77 -9.42
CA GLY A 39 2.07 -11.89 -10.11
C GLY A 39 2.24 -11.01 -11.34
N ALA A 40 1.41 -9.97 -11.48
CA ALA A 40 1.51 -8.96 -12.53
C ALA A 40 2.57 -7.91 -12.13
N TRP A 41 3.84 -8.35 -12.04
CA TRP A 41 4.92 -7.55 -11.45
C TRP A 41 5.24 -6.30 -12.25
N ASP A 42 5.28 -6.40 -13.58
CA ASP A 42 5.64 -5.27 -14.44
C ASP A 42 4.53 -4.21 -14.47
N GLU A 43 3.28 -4.63 -14.57
CA GLU A 43 2.10 -3.77 -14.48
C GLU A 43 2.00 -3.08 -13.12
N THR A 44 2.38 -3.79 -12.06
CA THR A 44 2.47 -3.20 -10.71
C THR A 44 3.52 -2.10 -10.67
N LEU A 45 4.73 -2.33 -11.19
CA LEU A 45 5.82 -1.36 -11.19
C LEU A 45 5.47 -0.11 -12.01
N ASP A 46 4.82 -0.29 -13.16
CA ASP A 46 4.35 0.82 -14.00
C ASP A 46 3.30 1.68 -13.25
N LEU A 47 2.31 1.01 -12.63
CA LEU A 47 1.28 1.69 -11.83
C LEU A 47 1.89 2.44 -10.65
N LEU A 48 2.79 1.82 -9.90
CA LEU A 48 3.44 2.43 -8.73
C LEU A 48 4.36 3.59 -9.12
N THR A 49 5.04 3.51 -10.26
CA THR A 49 5.85 4.62 -10.80
C THR A 49 4.96 5.83 -11.10
N TRP A 50 3.83 5.62 -11.76
CA TRP A 50 2.86 6.67 -12.05
C TRP A 50 2.29 7.31 -10.78
N LEU A 51 1.92 6.49 -9.79
CA LEU A 51 1.43 6.97 -8.49
C LEU A 51 2.49 7.75 -7.71
N PHE A 52 3.74 7.28 -7.74
CA PHE A 52 4.88 7.97 -7.12
C PHE A 52 5.04 9.38 -7.69
N SER A 53 5.05 9.55 -9.02
CA SER A 53 5.15 10.88 -9.65
C SER A 53 4.01 11.81 -9.22
N ARG A 54 2.78 11.30 -9.11
CA ARG A 54 1.63 12.09 -8.64
C ARG A 54 1.70 12.45 -7.17
N ALA A 55 2.18 11.53 -6.32
CA ALA A 55 2.40 11.80 -4.90
C ALA A 55 3.51 12.84 -4.71
N GLN A 56 4.57 12.76 -5.53
CA GLN A 56 5.72 13.67 -5.48
C GLN A 56 5.31 15.09 -5.87
N ALA A 57 4.61 15.24 -7.01
CA ALA A 57 4.10 16.53 -7.46
C ALA A 57 3.14 17.19 -6.46
N ALA A 58 2.44 16.37 -5.65
CA ALA A 58 1.51 16.84 -4.62
C ALA A 58 2.15 16.99 -3.23
N GLY A 59 3.45 16.73 -3.06
CA GLY A 59 4.14 16.79 -1.76
C GLY A 59 3.62 15.78 -0.72
N ARG A 60 2.99 14.68 -1.16
CA ARG A 60 2.35 13.69 -0.26
C ARG A 60 3.36 12.64 0.21
N VAL A 61 4.18 13.01 1.20
CA VAL A 61 5.27 12.16 1.73
C VAL A 61 4.81 10.77 2.15
N ARG A 62 3.68 10.63 2.86
CA ARG A 62 3.14 9.32 3.24
C ARG A 62 2.90 8.42 2.02
N SER A 63 2.30 8.99 0.97
CA SER A 63 2.03 8.26 -0.27
C SER A 63 3.32 7.89 -1.01
N LEU A 64 4.36 8.72 -0.95
CA LEU A 64 5.68 8.38 -1.50
C LEU A 64 6.28 7.15 -0.82
N VAL A 65 6.29 7.14 0.52
CA VAL A 65 6.79 6.01 1.31
C VAL A 65 6.00 4.74 0.99
N GLU A 66 4.67 4.80 0.95
CA GLU A 66 3.83 3.64 0.62
C GLU A 66 4.10 3.11 -0.81
N ASN A 67 4.29 4.00 -1.79
CA ASN A 67 4.63 3.59 -3.16
C ASN A 67 5.99 2.90 -3.25
N LEU A 68 7.02 3.47 -2.61
CA LEU A 68 8.36 2.89 -2.62
C LEU A 68 8.41 1.53 -1.90
N LEU A 69 7.70 1.37 -0.77
CA LEU A 69 7.59 0.08 -0.08
C LEU A 69 6.96 -1.00 -0.99
N LEU A 70 5.89 -0.65 -1.72
CA LEU A 70 5.26 -1.59 -2.64
C LEU A 70 6.16 -1.90 -3.86
N GLN A 71 6.95 -0.93 -4.35
CA GLN A 71 7.93 -1.18 -5.42
C GLN A 71 9.02 -2.15 -4.96
N ALA A 72 9.57 -1.95 -3.77
CA ALA A 72 10.57 -2.84 -3.18
C ALA A 72 10.03 -4.26 -3.01
N LEU A 73 8.80 -4.42 -2.50
CA LEU A 73 8.14 -5.73 -2.37
C LEU A 73 7.94 -6.40 -3.73
N THR A 74 7.51 -5.64 -4.75
CA THR A 74 7.31 -6.15 -6.10
C THR A 74 8.63 -6.62 -6.73
N LEU A 75 9.70 -5.83 -6.58
CA LEU A 75 11.04 -6.18 -7.05
C LEU A 75 11.59 -7.41 -6.33
N HIS A 76 11.38 -7.51 -5.01
CA HIS A 76 11.77 -8.69 -4.25
C HIS A 76 11.05 -9.94 -4.77
N GLN A 77 9.74 -9.83 -5.01
CA GLN A 77 8.92 -10.95 -5.50
C GLN A 77 9.22 -11.33 -6.96
N LYS A 78 9.80 -10.41 -7.75
CA LYS A 78 10.35 -10.64 -9.11
C LYS A 78 11.80 -11.16 -9.10
N ASP A 79 12.32 -11.60 -7.96
CA ASP A 79 13.71 -12.06 -7.80
C ASP A 79 14.77 -10.98 -8.14
N GLN A 80 14.46 -9.70 -7.87
CA GLN A 80 15.37 -8.57 -8.03
C GLN A 80 15.73 -7.90 -6.69
N PRO A 81 16.31 -8.65 -5.72
CA PRO A 81 16.50 -8.16 -4.35
C PRO A 81 17.48 -6.99 -4.24
N GLN A 82 18.48 -6.88 -5.12
CA GLN A 82 19.40 -5.74 -5.12
C GLN A 82 18.67 -4.44 -5.48
N ARG A 83 17.75 -4.50 -6.45
CA ARG A 83 16.92 -3.33 -6.82
C ARG A 83 15.92 -3.00 -5.72
N ALA A 84 15.35 -4.01 -5.07
CA ALA A 84 14.48 -3.80 -3.92
C ALA A 84 15.19 -3.06 -2.78
N LEU A 85 16.44 -3.43 -2.48
CA LEU A 85 17.25 -2.76 -1.46
C LEU A 85 17.49 -1.28 -1.80
N SER A 86 17.89 -0.97 -3.04
CA SER A 86 18.09 0.42 -3.46
C SER A 86 16.85 1.28 -3.27
N VAL A 87 15.65 0.73 -3.57
CA VAL A 87 14.38 1.44 -3.35
C VAL A 87 14.11 1.66 -1.85
N LEU A 88 14.48 0.72 -0.98
CA LEU A 88 14.32 0.89 0.48
C LEU A 88 15.31 1.91 1.06
N GLU A 89 16.50 2.03 0.50
CA GLU A 89 17.47 3.07 0.87
C GLU A 89 16.92 4.47 0.57
N GLU A 90 16.21 4.64 -0.56
CA GLU A 90 15.51 5.89 -0.88
C GLU A 90 14.43 6.23 0.15
N VAL A 91 13.71 5.24 0.69
CA VAL A 91 12.74 5.45 1.77
C VAL A 91 13.43 5.94 3.05
N GLY A 92 14.55 5.31 3.42
CA GLY A 92 15.32 5.68 4.62
C GLY A 92 15.88 7.11 4.56
N ALA A 93 16.21 7.59 3.35
CA ALA A 93 16.69 8.95 3.13
C ALA A 93 15.59 10.03 3.22
N MET A 94 14.30 9.65 3.27
CA MET A 94 13.17 10.59 3.42
C MET A 94 12.79 10.87 4.89
N GLY A 95 13.47 10.24 5.86
CA GLY A 95 13.24 10.36 7.30
C GLY A 95 14.01 11.48 7.98
#